data_AF-A0AAD6D4R5-F1
#
_entry.id   AF-A0AAD6D4R5-F1
#
_cell.length_a   1.000
_cell.length_b   1.000
_cell.length_c   1.000
_cell.angle_alpha   90.00
_cell.angle_beta   90.00
_cell.angle_gamma   90.00
#
_symmetry.space_group_name_H-M   'P 1'
#
loop_
_entity.id
_entity.type
_entity.pdbx_description
1 polymer ?
#
loop_
_entity_poly.entity_id
_entity_poly.type
_entity_poly.pdbx_seq_one_letter_code
_entity_poly.pdbx_strand_id
1 'polypeptide(L)'
;MPMNPGRRRLPPGREESALTKPLDVSVSLTDCTFGSLDPFDSYPQTRFPREQVQRLIYGFLHKIAFQYYPLDMSTTSNPFLISWWPLALGDPALFHVSLQTACLDEELLAQKGFQSSELLMADSVALLRRKVENMSLAVQDGTMNSVITLAAIEFGKGNIDVSQMHVDGVKKLVNMRGGINSVRQTSPLTARMVSWVSMLIMGHPQFDTQDDVGLGDGIPCIPEWQLDPTALNDLSGFNNIDVDYDVWNVFIRLRSVLERSQRMPFSPTQLHDLTCFVVHRLLLSTPNTETPSRHQSPNLFATQL
;
A
#
# COMPACT_ATOMS: atom_id res chain seq x y z
N MET A 1 39.42 43.24 -61.06
CA MET A 1 38.64 42.04 -60.68
C MET A 1 38.42 42.11 -59.18
N PRO A 2 37.19 42.09 -58.63
CA PRO A 2 35.83 42.18 -59.21
C PRO A 2 35.14 43.53 -58.80
N MET A 3 34.22 44.17 -59.52
CA MET A 3 32.84 43.81 -59.94
C MET A 3 31.91 43.39 -58.78
N ASN A 4 31.02 44.30 -58.37
CA ASN A 4 29.75 43.93 -57.74
C ASN A 4 28.66 44.94 -58.16
N PRO A 5 27.54 44.52 -58.80
CA PRO A 5 26.42 45.40 -59.10
C PRO A 5 25.10 45.01 -58.39
N GLY A 6 24.45 46.01 -57.78
CA GLY A 6 22.99 46.11 -57.52
C GLY A 6 22.38 45.10 -56.52
N ARG A 7 21.30 45.38 -55.76
CA ARG A 7 20.29 46.45 -55.75
C ARG A 7 19.45 46.34 -54.43
N ARG A 8 19.17 47.50 -53.82
CA ARG A 8 17.92 47.99 -53.15
C ARG A 8 17.25 47.31 -51.91
N ARG A 9 17.15 48.18 -50.87
CA ARG A 9 15.99 48.63 -50.04
C ARG A 9 15.33 47.70 -48.98
N LEU A 10 15.33 48.12 -47.71
CA LEU A 10 14.26 48.78 -46.90
C LEU A 10 14.72 48.93 -45.42
N PRO A 11 14.15 49.83 -44.59
CA PRO A 11 14.73 50.26 -43.30
C PRO A 11 14.34 49.34 -42.13
N PRO A 12 15.14 49.23 -41.05
CA PRO A 12 14.76 48.43 -39.90
C PRO A 12 13.86 49.21 -38.94
N GLY A 13 12.82 48.51 -38.51
CA GLY A 13 11.82 48.92 -37.55
C GLY A 13 12.34 48.99 -36.12
N ARG A 14 11.51 49.67 -35.34
CA ARG A 14 11.67 50.14 -33.97
C ARG A 14 11.60 48.97 -32.97
N GLU A 15 12.42 49.09 -31.94
CA GLU A 15 12.56 48.19 -30.79
C GLU A 15 11.22 47.87 -30.10
N GLU A 16 11.00 46.59 -29.80
CA GLU A 16 9.88 46.08 -29.02
C GLU A 16 10.41 45.62 -27.65
N SER A 17 10.02 46.34 -26.59
CA SER A 17 10.29 45.95 -25.20
C SER A 17 8.95 45.69 -24.49
N ALA A 18 8.78 44.42 -24.13
CA ALA A 18 8.02 43.82 -23.04
C ALA A 18 6.86 44.61 -22.38
N LEU A 19 5.66 44.02 -22.45
CA LEU A 19 4.76 43.92 -21.29
C LEU A 19 3.82 42.71 -21.43
N THR A 20 4.22 41.59 -20.85
CA THR A 20 3.42 40.37 -20.71
C THR A 20 2.25 40.62 -19.76
N LYS A 21 1.01 40.47 -20.25
CA LYS A 21 -0.20 40.40 -19.41
C LYS A 21 -0.49 38.95 -19.03
N PRO A 22 -0.93 38.66 -17.79
CA PRO A 22 -1.26 37.31 -17.38
C PRO A 22 -2.61 36.89 -18.01
N LEU A 23 -2.63 35.70 -18.62
CA LEU A 23 -3.84 35.04 -19.09
C LEU A 23 -4.56 34.44 -17.88
N ASP A 24 -5.71 35.03 -17.58
CA ASP A 24 -6.68 34.55 -16.61
C ASP A 24 -7.40 33.34 -17.22
N VAL A 25 -7.04 32.13 -16.78
CA VAL A 25 -7.73 30.89 -17.15
C VAL A 25 -8.41 30.36 -15.89
N SER A 26 -9.62 30.88 -15.64
CA SER A 26 -10.58 30.23 -14.76
C SER A 26 -11.11 28.98 -15.48
N VAL A 27 -10.47 27.83 -15.23
CA VAL A 27 -10.98 26.52 -15.64
C VAL A 27 -12.13 26.16 -14.70
N SER A 28 -13.36 26.30 -15.18
CA SER A 28 -14.53 25.71 -14.54
C SER A 28 -14.36 24.19 -14.52
N LEU A 29 -14.27 23.59 -13.33
CA LEU A 29 -14.07 22.16 -13.06
C LEU A 29 -15.25 21.25 -13.45
N THR A 30 -16.13 21.68 -14.36
CA THR A 30 -17.40 21.02 -14.65
C THR A 30 -17.45 20.19 -15.94
N ASP A 31 -16.45 20.27 -16.83
CA ASP A 31 -16.49 19.59 -18.13
C ASP A 31 -15.31 18.62 -18.37
N CYS A 32 -14.91 17.87 -17.34
CA CYS A 32 -14.17 16.64 -17.59
C CYS A 32 -15.18 15.51 -17.83
N THR A 33 -15.69 15.42 -19.06
CA THR A 33 -16.48 14.26 -19.50
C THR A 33 -15.62 13.03 -19.24
N PHE A 34 -15.99 12.20 -18.26
CA PHE A 34 -15.35 10.91 -18.00
C PHE A 34 -15.52 10.05 -19.27
N GLY A 35 -14.57 10.17 -20.19
CA GLY A 35 -14.43 9.24 -21.29
C GLY A 35 -14.32 7.85 -20.68
N SER A 36 -15.17 6.94 -21.14
CA SER A 36 -15.29 5.59 -20.60
C SER A 36 -13.92 4.94 -20.38
N LEU A 37 -13.46 4.90 -19.12
CA LEU A 37 -12.15 4.34 -18.73
C LEU A 37 -11.97 2.91 -19.21
N ASP A 38 -13.08 2.19 -19.38
CA ASP A 38 -13.16 0.90 -20.05
C ASP A 38 -14.37 0.85 -20.99
N PRO A 39 -14.17 0.95 -22.32
CA PRO A 39 -15.26 0.92 -23.29
C PRO A 39 -15.97 -0.44 -23.38
N PHE A 40 -15.37 -1.52 -22.90
CA PHE A 40 -15.84 -2.90 -23.08
C PHE A 40 -16.45 -3.54 -21.82
N ASP A 41 -16.48 -2.83 -20.69
CA ASP A 41 -16.95 -3.37 -19.40
C ASP A 41 -16.28 -4.72 -19.04
N SER A 42 -14.95 -4.76 -19.20
CA SER A 42 -14.08 -5.91 -18.97
C SER A 42 -13.86 -6.23 -17.47
N TYR A 43 -14.51 -5.49 -16.58
CA TYR A 43 -14.43 -5.66 -15.13
C TYR A 43 -15.57 -6.54 -14.58
N PRO A 44 -15.41 -7.12 -13.37
CA PRO A 44 -16.45 -7.94 -12.74
C PRO A 44 -17.80 -7.23 -12.59
N GLN A 45 -18.89 -7.96 -12.80
CA GLN A 45 -20.23 -7.39 -12.71
C GLN A 45 -20.54 -6.81 -11.33
N THR A 46 -21.24 -5.67 -11.32
CA THR A 46 -21.71 -5.00 -10.10
C THR A 46 -23.18 -4.62 -10.23
N ARG A 47 -23.82 -4.28 -9.11
CA ARG A 47 -25.19 -3.78 -9.06
C ARG A 47 -25.30 -2.28 -9.38
N PHE A 48 -24.17 -1.60 -9.57
CA PHE A 48 -24.12 -0.16 -9.76
C PHE A 48 -24.22 0.23 -11.23
N PRO A 49 -24.76 1.42 -11.54
CA PRO A 49 -24.68 1.99 -12.88
C PRO A 49 -23.24 2.12 -13.35
N ARG A 50 -22.99 1.90 -14.65
CA ARG A 50 -21.66 1.96 -15.27
C ARG A 50 -20.89 3.24 -14.92
N GLU A 51 -21.55 4.39 -14.97
CA GLU A 51 -20.93 5.69 -14.65
C GLU A 51 -20.39 5.74 -13.22
N GLN A 52 -21.15 5.20 -12.26
CA GLN A 52 -20.71 5.13 -10.87
C GLN A 52 -19.53 4.17 -10.71
N VAL A 53 -19.57 3.01 -11.37
CA VAL A 53 -18.44 2.07 -11.34
C VAL A 53 -17.19 2.72 -11.91
N GLN A 54 -17.27 3.35 -13.09
CA GLN A 54 -16.12 4.00 -13.72
C GLN A 54 -15.56 5.13 -12.85
N ARG A 55 -16.40 5.91 -12.17
CA ARG A 55 -15.95 6.91 -11.20
C ARG A 55 -15.21 6.29 -10.01
N LEU A 56 -15.72 5.21 -9.44
CA LEU A 56 -15.06 4.50 -8.34
C LEU A 56 -13.74 3.85 -8.77
N ILE A 57 -13.67 3.31 -9.99
CA ILE A 57 -12.42 2.81 -10.60
C ILE A 57 -11.40 3.95 -10.67
N TYR A 58 -11.81 5.11 -11.18
CA TYR A 58 -10.95 6.29 -11.24
C TYR A 58 -10.45 6.69 -9.85
N GLY A 59 -11.36 6.77 -8.87
CA GLY A 59 -11.01 7.08 -7.48
C GLY A 59 -10.00 6.10 -6.89
N PHE A 60 -10.18 4.80 -7.14
CA PHE A 60 -9.23 3.79 -6.70
C PHE A 60 -7.84 4.00 -7.31
N LEU A 61 -7.78 4.13 -8.64
CA LEU A 61 -6.52 4.20 -9.39
C LEU A 61 -5.75 5.51 -9.18
N HIS A 62 -6.44 6.63 -8.99
CA HIS A 62 -5.81 7.95 -8.92
C HIS A 62 -5.70 8.53 -7.51
N LYS A 63 -6.46 7.99 -6.54
CA LYS A 63 -6.45 8.48 -5.16
C LYS A 63 -6.10 7.38 -4.16
N ILE A 64 -6.92 6.33 -4.07
CA ILE A 64 -6.76 5.30 -3.03
C ILE A 64 -5.37 4.63 -3.12
N ALA A 65 -4.95 4.25 -4.32
CA ALA A 65 -3.66 3.62 -4.59
C ALA A 65 -2.44 4.44 -4.13
N PHE A 66 -2.59 5.76 -3.99
CA PHE A 66 -1.49 6.69 -3.65
C PHE A 66 -1.60 7.29 -2.25
N GLN A 67 -2.79 7.31 -1.63
CA GLN A 67 -3.03 8.01 -0.38
C GLN A 67 -3.08 7.08 0.84
N TYR A 68 -3.74 5.93 0.71
CA TYR A 68 -4.06 5.09 1.87
C TYR A 68 -2.91 4.15 2.25
N TYR A 69 -2.13 3.72 1.26
CA TYR A 69 -0.96 2.87 1.48
C TYR A 69 0.12 3.18 0.43
N PRO A 70 0.84 4.32 0.58
CA PRO A 70 1.75 4.85 -0.44
C PRO A 70 3.04 4.04 -0.55
N LEU A 71 2.94 2.82 -1.07
CA LEU A 71 4.09 1.94 -1.29
C LEU A 71 5.03 2.47 -2.36
N ASP A 72 4.54 3.26 -3.31
CA ASP A 72 5.32 3.97 -4.33
C ASP A 72 4.44 5.10 -4.91
N MET A 73 5.05 6.25 -5.20
CA MET A 73 4.36 7.40 -5.80
C MET A 73 4.44 7.40 -7.33
N SER A 74 5.22 6.50 -7.92
CA SER A 74 5.31 6.35 -9.37
C SER A 74 4.17 5.50 -9.93
N THR A 75 3.49 6.00 -10.96
CA THR A 75 2.38 5.28 -11.61
C THR A 75 2.83 3.99 -12.32
N THR A 76 4.12 3.87 -12.67
CA THR A 76 4.66 2.73 -13.40
C THR A 76 5.19 1.61 -12.49
N SER A 77 5.35 1.88 -11.20
CA SER A 77 5.90 0.93 -10.23
C SER A 77 5.05 0.75 -8.98
N ASN A 78 3.99 1.57 -8.78
CA ASN A 78 3.06 1.41 -7.66
C ASN A 78 2.42 0.01 -7.65
N PRO A 79 2.66 -0.81 -6.61
CA PRO A 79 2.12 -2.16 -6.51
C PRO A 79 0.60 -2.25 -6.64
N PHE A 80 -0.15 -1.22 -6.22
CA PHE A 80 -1.60 -1.21 -6.40
C PHE A 80 -2.01 -1.10 -7.86
N LEU A 81 -1.23 -0.40 -8.68
CA LEU A 81 -1.52 -0.26 -10.11
C LEU A 81 -1.02 -1.46 -10.91
N ILE A 82 0.20 -1.94 -10.62
CA ILE A 82 0.85 -2.97 -11.44
C ILE A 82 0.53 -4.40 -10.98
N SER A 83 0.00 -4.59 -9.77
CA SER A 83 -0.29 -5.93 -9.22
C SER A 83 -1.69 -6.05 -8.64
N TRP A 84 -2.12 -5.14 -7.77
CA TRP A 84 -3.46 -5.22 -7.16
C TRP A 84 -4.58 -5.07 -8.19
N TRP A 85 -4.52 -4.03 -9.02
CA TRP A 85 -5.58 -3.74 -9.96
C TRP A 85 -5.77 -4.83 -11.03
N PRO A 86 -4.72 -5.35 -11.70
CA PRO A 86 -4.85 -6.51 -12.57
C PRO A 86 -5.45 -7.73 -11.87
N LEU A 87 -5.06 -7.98 -10.62
CA LEU A 87 -5.62 -9.06 -9.82
C LEU A 87 -7.11 -8.84 -9.51
N ALA A 88 -7.51 -7.60 -9.19
CA ALA A 88 -8.89 -7.23 -8.91
C ALA A 88 -9.78 -7.43 -10.14
N LEU A 89 -9.32 -7.10 -11.34
CA LEU A 89 -10.07 -7.37 -12.58
C LEU A 89 -10.36 -8.87 -12.80
N GLY A 90 -9.49 -9.75 -12.31
CA GLY A 90 -9.67 -11.21 -12.36
C GLY A 90 -10.40 -11.83 -11.15
N ASP A 91 -10.64 -11.06 -10.09
CA ASP A 91 -11.21 -11.54 -8.83
C ASP A 91 -12.39 -10.67 -8.40
N PRO A 92 -13.65 -11.14 -8.57
CA PRO A 92 -14.82 -10.36 -8.21
C PRO A 92 -14.86 -9.91 -6.74
N ALA A 93 -14.37 -10.71 -5.79
CA ALA A 93 -14.38 -10.30 -4.39
C ALA A 93 -13.42 -9.11 -4.19
N LEU A 94 -12.21 -9.22 -4.73
CA LEU A 94 -11.21 -8.16 -4.63
C LEU A 94 -11.64 -6.89 -5.37
N PHE A 95 -12.29 -7.04 -6.53
CA PHE A 95 -12.85 -5.92 -7.27
C PHE A 95 -13.87 -5.14 -6.44
N HIS A 96 -14.86 -5.83 -5.87
CA HIS A 96 -15.89 -5.20 -5.04
C HIS A 96 -15.29 -4.51 -3.81
N VAL A 97 -14.32 -5.12 -3.13
CA VAL A 97 -13.60 -4.49 -2.01
C VAL A 97 -12.80 -3.26 -2.47
N SER A 98 -12.18 -3.32 -3.65
CA SER A 98 -11.44 -2.17 -4.20
C SER A 98 -12.38 -0.99 -4.48
N LEU A 99 -13.54 -1.24 -5.12
CA LEU A 99 -14.54 -0.20 -5.31
C LEU A 99 -15.11 0.30 -3.97
N GLN A 100 -15.27 -0.59 -2.98
CA GLN A 100 -15.75 -0.22 -1.66
C GLN A 100 -14.83 0.80 -1.00
N THR A 101 -13.51 0.64 -1.10
CA THR A 101 -12.55 1.61 -0.53
C THR A 101 -12.69 3.00 -1.16
N ALA A 102 -12.81 3.09 -2.48
CA ALA A 102 -13.05 4.37 -3.16
C ALA A 102 -14.42 4.96 -2.82
N CYS A 103 -15.44 4.10 -2.68
CA CYS A 103 -16.79 4.53 -2.33
C CYS A 103 -16.87 5.07 -0.90
N LEU A 104 -16.17 4.44 0.04
CA LEU A 104 -16.08 4.90 1.43
C LEU A 104 -15.44 6.29 1.53
N ASP A 105 -14.36 6.52 0.77
CA ASP A 105 -13.70 7.83 0.69
C ASP A 105 -14.66 8.92 0.17
N GLU A 106 -15.36 8.65 -0.94
CA GLU A 106 -16.38 9.57 -1.49
C GLU A 106 -17.50 9.84 -0.47
N GLU A 107 -18.03 8.79 0.17
CA GLU A 107 -19.14 8.87 1.12
C GLU A 107 -18.75 9.61 2.41
N LEU A 108 -17.53 9.39 2.91
CA LEU A 108 -16.98 10.07 4.08
C LEU A 108 -16.83 11.57 3.83
N LEU A 109 -16.28 11.95 2.66
CA LEU A 109 -16.16 13.34 2.25
C LEU A 109 -17.50 14.02 2.03
N ALA A 110 -18.47 13.31 1.46
CA ALA A 110 -19.80 13.83 1.19
C ALA A 110 -20.68 13.97 2.45
N GLN A 111 -20.37 13.23 3.52
CA GLN A 111 -21.18 13.13 4.74
C GLN A 111 -22.63 12.70 4.48
N LYS A 112 -22.84 11.81 3.50
CA LYS A 112 -24.17 11.37 3.03
C LYS A 112 -24.56 9.94 3.46
N GLY A 113 -23.83 9.35 4.40
CA GLY A 113 -24.01 7.96 4.84
C GLY A 113 -23.25 6.96 3.96
N PHE A 114 -23.39 5.66 4.25
CA PHE A 114 -22.53 4.59 3.72
C PHE A 114 -23.26 3.52 2.90
N GLN A 115 -24.41 3.85 2.30
CA GLN A 115 -25.29 2.86 1.67
C GLN A 115 -24.63 2.13 0.49
N SER A 116 -23.86 2.85 -0.34
CA SER A 116 -23.23 2.24 -1.52
C SER A 116 -22.05 1.37 -1.12
N SER A 117 -21.23 1.82 -0.17
CA SER A 117 -20.13 0.99 0.34
C SER A 117 -20.60 -0.24 1.11
N GLU A 118 -21.71 -0.15 1.87
CA GLU A 118 -22.33 -1.32 2.52
C GLU A 118 -22.83 -2.35 1.51
N LEU A 119 -23.33 -1.91 0.35
CA LEU A 119 -23.77 -2.81 -0.72
C LEU A 119 -22.59 -3.59 -1.33
N LEU A 120 -21.47 -2.89 -1.61
CA LEU A 120 -20.22 -3.51 -2.10
C LEU A 120 -19.61 -4.46 -1.06
N MET A 121 -19.71 -4.10 0.22
CA MET A 121 -19.31 -4.96 1.34
C MET A 121 -20.11 -6.25 1.36
N ALA A 122 -21.44 -6.16 1.25
CA ALA A 122 -22.30 -7.34 1.29
C ALA A 122 -22.01 -8.29 0.11
N ASP A 123 -21.79 -7.74 -1.09
CA ASP A 123 -21.41 -8.52 -2.27
C ASP A 123 -20.05 -9.20 -2.10
N SER A 124 -19.04 -8.46 -1.62
CA SER A 124 -17.70 -9.02 -1.42
C SER A 124 -17.68 -10.13 -0.36
N VAL A 125 -18.41 -9.96 0.75
CA VAL A 125 -18.53 -11.00 1.79
C VAL A 125 -19.27 -12.24 1.26
N ALA A 126 -20.31 -12.06 0.45
CA ALA A 126 -21.02 -13.18 -0.16
C ALA A 126 -20.13 -13.97 -1.14
N LEU A 127 -19.31 -13.27 -1.93
CA LEU A 127 -18.33 -13.88 -2.82
C LEU A 127 -17.25 -14.62 -2.02
N LEU A 128 -16.69 -13.98 -0.99
CA LEU A 128 -15.68 -14.57 -0.12
C LEU A 128 -16.16 -15.85 0.56
N ARG A 129 -17.40 -15.89 1.05
CA ARG A 129 -17.98 -17.09 1.66
C ARG A 129 -17.91 -18.30 0.73
N ARG A 130 -18.23 -18.11 -0.56
CA ARG A 130 -18.13 -19.16 -1.58
C ARG A 130 -16.68 -19.55 -1.86
N LYS A 131 -15.74 -18.58 -1.84
CA LYS A 131 -14.32 -18.87 -2.08
C LYS A 131 -13.72 -19.71 -0.95
N VAL A 132 -14.04 -19.40 0.31
CA VAL A 132 -13.45 -20.10 1.47
C VAL A 132 -13.95 -21.54 1.64
N GLU A 133 -15.07 -21.90 1.01
CA GLU A 133 -15.56 -23.29 0.95
C GLU A 133 -14.67 -24.19 0.07
N ASN A 134 -13.88 -23.61 -0.84
CA ASN A 134 -12.94 -24.34 -1.68
C ASN A 134 -11.49 -23.98 -1.33
N MET A 135 -10.71 -24.96 -0.90
CA MET A 135 -9.33 -24.75 -0.45
C MET A 135 -8.44 -24.04 -1.49
N SER A 136 -8.57 -24.35 -2.78
CA SER A 136 -7.72 -23.75 -3.82
C SER A 136 -8.08 -22.28 -4.08
N LEU A 137 -9.35 -21.91 -3.90
CA LEU A 137 -9.82 -20.52 -4.01
C LEU A 137 -9.54 -19.74 -2.71
N ALA A 138 -9.61 -20.39 -1.56
CA ALA A 138 -9.41 -19.79 -0.24
C ALA A 138 -8.00 -19.19 -0.10
N VAL A 139 -6.98 -19.88 -0.63
CA VAL A 139 -5.57 -19.45 -0.49
C VAL A 139 -5.09 -18.49 -1.59
N GLN A 140 -5.96 -18.07 -2.52
CA GLN A 140 -5.60 -17.11 -3.57
C GLN A 140 -5.29 -15.73 -2.98
N ASP A 141 -4.39 -15.01 -3.66
CA ASP A 141 -4.01 -13.63 -3.30
C ASP A 141 -5.23 -12.71 -3.19
N GLY A 142 -6.16 -12.80 -4.16
CA GLY A 142 -7.37 -11.98 -4.17
C GLY A 142 -8.26 -12.24 -2.95
N THR A 143 -8.32 -13.47 -2.44
CA THR A 143 -9.05 -13.80 -1.22
C THR A 143 -8.39 -13.19 0.00
N MET A 144 -7.08 -13.36 0.17
CA MET A 144 -6.35 -12.79 1.32
C MET A 144 -6.41 -11.26 1.33
N ASN A 145 -6.20 -10.64 0.18
CA ASN A 145 -6.28 -9.19 0.00
C ASN A 145 -7.69 -8.64 0.29
N SER A 146 -8.74 -9.34 -0.14
CA SER A 146 -10.11 -8.95 0.18
C SER A 146 -10.39 -9.03 1.68
N VAL A 147 -9.98 -10.12 2.33
CA VAL A 147 -10.21 -10.32 3.78
C VAL A 147 -9.47 -9.27 4.60
N ILE A 148 -8.20 -9.00 4.31
CA ILE A 148 -7.43 -8.01 5.07
C ILE A 148 -7.92 -6.57 4.85
N THR A 149 -8.35 -6.22 3.63
CA THR A 149 -8.94 -4.90 3.37
C THR A 149 -10.29 -4.73 4.06
N LEU A 150 -11.14 -5.78 4.09
CA LEU A 150 -12.36 -5.76 4.91
C LEU A 150 -12.04 -5.58 6.40
N ALA A 151 -10.99 -6.24 6.90
CA ALA A 151 -10.53 -6.03 8.27
C ALA A 151 -10.19 -4.55 8.54
N ALA A 152 -9.46 -3.90 7.63
CA ALA A 152 -9.10 -2.49 7.74
C ALA A 152 -10.32 -1.56 7.68
N ILE A 153 -11.26 -1.83 6.78
CA ILE A 153 -12.51 -1.06 6.67
C ILE A 153 -13.31 -1.15 7.98
N GLU A 154 -13.51 -2.35 8.50
CA GLU A 154 -14.26 -2.56 9.75
C GLU A 154 -13.55 -1.95 10.95
N PHE A 155 -12.21 -1.98 10.99
CA PHE A 155 -11.42 -1.27 11.99
C PHE A 155 -11.65 0.24 11.91
N GLY A 156 -11.59 0.84 10.71
CA GLY A 156 -11.84 2.27 10.49
C GLY A 156 -13.25 2.71 10.90
N LYS A 157 -14.24 1.82 10.82
CA LYS A 157 -15.61 2.04 11.33
C LYS A 157 -15.74 1.88 12.84
N GLY A 158 -14.71 1.40 13.53
CA GLY A 158 -14.73 1.09 14.96
C GLY A 158 -15.29 -0.30 15.30
N ASN A 159 -15.53 -1.17 14.30
CA ASN A 159 -16.03 -2.53 14.48
C ASN A 159 -14.87 -3.49 14.80
N ILE A 160 -14.24 -3.29 15.95
CA ILE A 160 -12.99 -3.97 16.33
C ILE A 160 -13.13 -5.51 16.35
N ASP A 161 -14.23 -6.03 16.91
CA ASP A 161 -14.45 -7.49 16.98
C ASP A 161 -14.58 -8.14 15.60
N VAL A 162 -15.19 -7.44 14.64
CA VAL A 162 -15.32 -7.91 13.25
C VAL A 162 -13.97 -7.84 12.54
N SER A 163 -13.22 -6.76 12.76
CA SER A 163 -11.87 -6.61 12.24
C SER A 163 -10.94 -7.72 12.72
N GLN A 164 -10.97 -8.04 14.03
CA GLN A 164 -10.26 -9.16 14.63
C GLN A 164 -10.60 -10.50 13.95
N MET A 165 -11.90 -10.76 13.76
CA MET A 165 -12.36 -11.98 13.09
C MET A 165 -11.77 -12.12 11.68
N HIS A 166 -11.68 -11.02 10.93
CA HIS A 166 -11.05 -11.02 9.61
C HIS A 166 -9.53 -11.24 9.69
N VAL A 167 -8.83 -10.65 10.65
CA VAL A 167 -7.39 -10.90 10.88
C VAL A 167 -7.14 -12.39 11.21
N ASP A 168 -7.93 -12.98 12.10
CA ASP A 168 -7.83 -14.40 12.42
C ASP A 168 -8.12 -15.29 11.21
N GLY A 169 -9.08 -14.87 10.38
CA GLY A 169 -9.41 -15.50 9.10
C GLY A 169 -8.21 -15.51 8.15
N VAL A 170 -7.60 -14.34 7.88
CA VAL A 170 -6.49 -14.25 6.94
C VAL A 170 -5.25 -14.99 7.46
N LYS A 171 -4.98 -14.99 8.77
CA LYS A 171 -3.89 -15.80 9.37
C LYS A 171 -4.06 -17.28 9.07
N LYS A 172 -5.28 -17.82 9.16
CA LYS A 172 -5.56 -19.21 8.76
C LYS A 172 -5.30 -19.45 7.28
N LEU A 173 -5.69 -18.51 6.41
CA LEU A 173 -5.41 -18.62 4.97
C LEU A 173 -3.90 -18.62 4.68
N VAL A 174 -3.14 -17.76 5.34
CA VAL A 174 -1.67 -17.70 5.23
C VAL A 174 -1.03 -19.01 5.68
N ASN A 175 -1.46 -19.56 6.81
CA ASN A 175 -0.96 -20.84 7.32
C ASN A 175 -1.25 -21.98 6.35
N MET A 176 -2.46 -22.04 5.77
CA MET A 176 -2.79 -23.03 4.73
C MET A 176 -1.92 -22.93 3.48
N ARG A 177 -1.38 -21.75 3.19
CA ARG A 177 -0.44 -21.53 2.08
C ARG A 177 1.03 -21.81 2.44
N GLY A 178 1.31 -22.21 3.69
CA GLY A 178 2.66 -22.49 4.17
C GLY A 178 3.39 -21.26 4.71
N GLY A 179 2.67 -20.31 5.29
CA GLY A 179 3.25 -19.15 5.98
C GLY A 179 3.40 -17.90 5.10
N ILE A 180 3.75 -16.78 5.74
CA ILE A 180 3.77 -15.46 5.09
C ILE A 180 4.90 -15.35 4.07
N ASN A 181 6.02 -16.06 4.26
CA ASN A 181 7.09 -16.14 3.25
C ASN A 181 6.59 -16.83 1.97
N SER A 182 5.80 -17.91 2.09
CA SER A 182 5.22 -18.62 0.94
C SER A 182 4.24 -17.73 0.17
N VAL A 183 3.46 -16.90 0.86
CA VAL A 183 2.63 -15.85 0.22
C VAL A 183 3.51 -14.88 -0.58
N ARG A 184 4.56 -14.35 0.05
CA ARG A 184 5.45 -13.34 -0.56
C ARG A 184 6.10 -13.83 -1.84
N GLN A 185 6.53 -15.09 -1.90
CA GLN A 185 7.19 -15.68 -3.09
C GLN A 185 6.32 -15.58 -4.35
N THR A 186 5.00 -15.67 -4.18
CA THR A 186 4.03 -15.57 -5.28
C THR A 186 3.40 -14.18 -5.40
N SER A 187 3.25 -13.45 -4.29
CA SER A 187 2.63 -12.13 -4.26
C SER A 187 3.23 -11.27 -3.15
N PRO A 188 4.30 -10.51 -3.46
CA PRO A 188 4.93 -9.61 -2.49
C PRO A 188 3.96 -8.57 -1.92
N LEU A 189 3.04 -8.06 -2.73
CA LEU A 189 2.03 -7.09 -2.28
C LEU A 189 1.07 -7.69 -1.24
N THR A 190 0.58 -8.91 -1.49
CA THR A 190 -0.31 -9.59 -0.55
C THR A 190 0.39 -9.81 0.79
N ALA A 191 1.65 -10.24 0.79
CA ALA A 191 2.42 -10.41 2.01
C ALA A 191 2.60 -9.08 2.78
N ARG A 192 2.88 -7.96 2.09
CA ARG A 192 2.97 -6.63 2.70
C ARG A 192 1.66 -6.22 3.35
N MET A 193 0.57 -6.29 2.60
CA MET A 193 -0.77 -5.92 3.07
C MET A 193 -1.16 -6.75 4.30
N VAL A 194 -1.05 -8.07 4.21
CA VAL A 194 -1.46 -8.97 5.28
C VAL A 194 -0.62 -8.77 6.54
N SER A 195 0.70 -8.70 6.44
CA SER A 195 1.57 -8.49 7.62
C SER A 195 1.34 -7.13 8.28
N TRP A 196 1.40 -6.06 7.48
CA TRP A 196 1.33 -4.69 8.00
C TRP A 196 -0.04 -4.34 8.58
N VAL A 197 -1.11 -4.60 7.83
CA VAL A 197 -2.47 -4.24 8.26
C VAL A 197 -2.89 -5.08 9.47
N SER A 198 -2.53 -6.37 9.52
CA SER A 198 -2.83 -7.20 10.69
C SER A 198 -2.14 -6.67 11.94
N MET A 199 -0.88 -6.24 11.84
CA MET A 199 -0.18 -5.64 12.98
C MET A 199 -0.85 -4.33 13.45
N LEU A 200 -1.25 -3.46 12.51
CA LEU A 200 -1.90 -2.18 12.84
C LEU A 200 -3.24 -2.37 13.55
N ILE A 201 -4.09 -3.26 13.04
CA ILE A 201 -5.41 -3.55 13.62
C ILE A 201 -5.27 -4.10 15.04
N MET A 202 -4.29 -4.99 15.23
CA MET A 202 -4.11 -5.73 16.46
C MET A 202 -3.29 -4.97 17.51
N GLY A 203 -2.54 -3.96 17.09
CA GLY A 203 -1.57 -3.25 17.93
C GLY A 203 -0.32 -4.08 18.29
N HIS A 204 -0.14 -5.27 17.70
CA HIS A 204 1.03 -6.11 17.91
C HIS A 204 1.27 -7.06 16.72
N PRO A 205 2.52 -7.55 16.52
CA PRO A 205 2.85 -8.49 15.46
C PRO A 205 1.94 -9.73 15.44
N GLN A 206 1.49 -10.11 14.25
CA GLN A 206 0.64 -11.29 14.02
C GLN A 206 1.36 -12.46 13.33
N PHE A 207 2.56 -12.20 12.86
CA PHE A 207 3.43 -13.15 12.17
C PHE A 207 4.83 -13.00 12.75
N ASP A 208 5.51 -14.13 12.94
CA ASP A 208 6.92 -14.14 13.31
C ASP A 208 7.78 -13.60 12.16
N THR A 209 9.03 -13.28 12.45
CA THR A 209 10.04 -12.96 11.42
C THR A 209 10.89 -14.18 11.12
N GLN A 210 11.48 -14.23 9.93
CA GLN A 210 12.60 -15.13 9.69
C GLN A 210 13.79 -14.79 10.58
N ASP A 211 14.68 -15.76 10.77
CA ASP A 211 15.94 -15.53 11.45
C ASP A 211 16.91 -14.68 10.59
N ASP A 212 18.09 -14.38 11.13
CA ASP A 212 19.08 -13.53 10.46
C ASP A 212 19.72 -14.14 9.21
N VAL A 213 19.53 -15.44 8.99
CA VAL A 213 20.01 -16.15 7.80
C VAL A 213 18.88 -16.42 6.80
N GLY A 214 17.65 -15.96 7.09
CA GLY A 214 16.49 -16.08 6.21
C GLY A 214 15.76 -17.42 6.28
N LEU A 215 15.94 -18.18 7.37
CA LEU A 215 15.19 -19.40 7.61
C LEU A 215 13.89 -19.12 8.38
N GLY A 216 12.88 -19.93 8.12
CA GLY A 216 11.53 -19.81 8.69
C GLY A 216 10.46 -19.43 7.66
N ASP A 217 9.21 -19.54 8.09
CA ASP A 217 8.00 -19.23 7.29
C ASP A 217 7.43 -17.83 7.58
N GLY A 218 8.03 -17.12 8.55
CA GLY A 218 7.73 -15.76 8.95
C GLY A 218 8.08 -14.68 7.92
N ILE A 219 7.96 -13.41 8.32
CA ILE A 219 8.26 -12.25 7.47
C ILE A 219 9.75 -12.28 7.10
N PRO A 220 10.10 -12.32 5.81
CA PRO A 220 11.49 -12.38 5.39
C PRO A 220 12.16 -11.01 5.45
N CYS A 221 13.45 -11.02 5.75
CA CYS A 221 14.29 -9.83 5.68
C CYS A 221 14.67 -9.49 4.23
N ILE A 222 15.16 -8.27 4.02
CA ILE A 222 15.80 -7.91 2.75
C ILE A 222 17.17 -8.59 2.61
N PRO A 223 17.68 -8.84 1.39
CA PRO A 223 18.98 -9.49 1.19
C PRO A 223 20.13 -8.80 1.92
N GLU A 224 20.11 -7.46 1.99
CA GLU A 224 21.13 -6.65 2.64
C GLU A 224 21.23 -6.89 4.15
N TRP A 225 20.15 -7.36 4.79
CA TRP A 225 20.12 -7.72 6.21
C TRP A 225 20.99 -8.94 6.53
N GLN A 226 21.08 -9.89 5.60
CA GLN A 226 21.79 -11.16 5.77
C GLN A 226 23.31 -11.01 5.60
N LEU A 227 23.77 -9.88 5.09
CA LEU A 227 25.19 -9.59 4.93
C LEU A 227 25.87 -9.42 6.30
N ASP A 228 27.16 -9.77 6.36
CA ASP A 228 27.95 -9.66 7.59
C ASP A 228 27.94 -8.21 8.12
N PRO A 229 27.45 -7.98 9.34
CA PRO A 229 27.41 -6.64 9.92
C PRO A 229 28.78 -6.15 10.42
N THR A 230 29.76 -7.05 10.60
CA THR A 230 31.08 -6.70 11.16
C THR A 230 32.02 -6.05 10.16
N ALA A 231 31.75 -6.21 8.86
CA ALA A 231 32.60 -5.67 7.79
C ALA A 231 32.65 -4.13 7.71
N LEU A 232 31.72 -3.42 8.37
CA LEU A 232 31.56 -1.96 8.27
C LEU A 232 31.55 -1.22 9.63
N ASN A 233 31.47 -1.93 10.75
CA ASN A 233 31.12 -1.33 12.03
C ASN A 233 32.32 -1.16 12.98
N ASP A 234 32.72 0.07 13.26
CA ASP A 234 33.44 0.42 14.49
C ASP A 234 32.45 0.47 15.66
N LEU A 235 32.55 -0.53 16.55
CA LEU A 235 31.65 -0.73 17.70
C LEU A 235 32.21 -0.14 19.00
N SER A 236 33.39 0.49 18.95
CA SER A 236 34.12 0.98 20.13
C SER A 236 33.30 1.92 21.03
N GLY A 237 32.33 2.65 20.49
CA GLY A 237 31.47 3.59 21.22
C GLY A 237 30.28 2.99 21.98
N PHE A 238 29.99 1.69 21.81
CA PHE A 238 28.75 1.09 22.33
C PHE A 238 28.97 -0.05 23.35
N ASN A 239 30.21 -0.33 23.71
CA ASN A 239 30.58 -1.45 24.61
C ASN A 239 30.01 -1.36 26.04
N ASN A 240 29.38 -0.24 26.42
CA ASN A 240 28.90 0.03 27.78
C ASN A 240 27.37 0.10 27.89
N ILE A 241 26.60 -0.21 26.84
CA ILE A 241 25.13 -0.16 26.91
C ILE A 241 24.60 -1.55 27.25
N ASP A 242 23.92 -1.66 28.39
CA ASP A 242 23.18 -2.86 28.81
C ASP A 242 21.86 -2.93 28.03
N VAL A 243 21.88 -3.65 26.90
CA VAL A 243 20.73 -3.84 26.01
C VAL A 243 20.56 -5.33 25.76
N ASP A 244 19.30 -5.78 25.68
CA ASP A 244 18.98 -7.13 25.25
C ASP A 244 19.68 -7.46 23.92
N TYR A 245 20.22 -8.68 23.82
CA TYR A 245 20.91 -9.16 22.64
C TYR A 245 20.08 -9.00 21.36
N ASP A 246 18.77 -9.25 21.41
CA ASP A 246 17.92 -9.19 20.23
C ASP A 246 17.78 -7.76 19.70
N VAL A 247 17.58 -6.81 20.61
CA VAL A 247 17.49 -5.38 20.27
C VAL A 247 18.84 -4.87 19.77
N TRP A 248 19.94 -5.30 20.41
CA TRP A 248 21.30 -4.97 20.00
C TRP A 248 21.62 -5.51 18.60
N ASN A 249 21.27 -6.77 18.31
CA ASN A 249 21.47 -7.40 17.01
C ASN A 249 20.70 -6.65 15.90
N VAL A 250 19.44 -6.26 16.15
CA VAL A 250 18.67 -5.44 15.22
C VAL A 250 19.35 -4.10 14.95
N PHE A 251 19.81 -3.42 15.99
CA PHE A 251 20.50 -2.12 15.85
C PHE A 251 21.74 -2.22 14.97
N ILE A 252 22.61 -3.20 15.24
CA ILE A 252 23.87 -3.39 14.50
C ILE A 252 23.63 -3.68 13.02
N ARG A 253 22.66 -4.55 12.72
CA ARG A 253 22.29 -4.90 11.35
C ARG A 253 21.64 -3.74 10.62
N LEU A 254 20.71 -3.03 11.27
CA LEU A 254 20.05 -1.87 10.69
C LEU A 254 21.07 -0.78 10.34
N ARG A 255 22.02 -0.48 11.24
CA ARG A 255 23.12 0.45 10.95
C ARG A 255 23.91 0.02 9.71
N SER A 256 24.30 -1.24 9.65
CA SER A 256 25.05 -1.80 8.53
C SER A 256 24.28 -1.73 7.21
N VAL A 257 22.96 -1.95 7.25
CA VAL A 257 22.05 -1.84 6.10
C VAL A 257 21.94 -0.38 5.62
N LEU A 258 21.78 0.57 6.56
CA LEU A 258 21.67 2.00 6.24
C LEU A 258 22.99 2.59 5.71
N GLU A 259 24.14 2.16 6.22
CA GLU A 259 25.44 2.58 5.66
C GLU A 259 25.60 2.11 4.21
N ARG A 260 25.11 0.91 3.88
CA ARG A 260 25.08 0.43 2.48
C ARG A 260 24.09 1.21 1.62
N SER A 261 22.94 1.61 2.18
CA SER A 261 21.93 2.36 1.43
C SER A 261 22.40 3.75 1.00
N GLN A 262 23.43 4.31 1.64
CA GLN A 262 24.09 5.54 1.19
C GLN A 262 24.79 5.38 -0.17
N ARG A 263 25.22 4.17 -0.52
CA ARG A 263 25.86 3.86 -1.80
C ARG A 263 24.84 3.47 -2.87
N MET A 264 23.81 2.74 -2.47
CA MET A 264 22.72 2.28 -3.33
C MET A 264 21.39 2.48 -2.61
N PRO A 265 20.63 3.54 -2.95
CA PRO A 265 19.35 3.81 -2.31
C PRO A 265 18.35 2.66 -2.49
N PHE A 266 17.56 2.38 -1.47
CA PHE A 266 16.49 1.39 -1.55
C PHE A 266 15.30 1.92 -2.34
N SER A 267 14.60 1.02 -3.03
CA SER A 267 13.25 1.31 -3.52
C SER A 267 12.28 1.49 -2.34
N PRO A 268 11.19 2.24 -2.53
CA PRO A 268 10.15 2.40 -1.51
C PRO A 268 9.62 1.06 -0.96
N THR A 269 9.43 0.05 -1.82
CA THR A 269 8.95 -1.27 -1.40
C THR A 269 9.99 -2.07 -0.61
N GLN A 270 11.28 -1.94 -0.91
CA GLN A 270 12.36 -2.52 -0.09
C GLN A 270 12.46 -1.84 1.28
N LEU A 271 12.30 -0.52 1.33
CA LEU A 271 12.27 0.22 2.59
C LEU A 271 11.08 -0.22 3.45
N HIS A 272 9.92 -0.43 2.82
CA HIS A 272 8.75 -1.00 3.50
C HIS A 272 9.05 -2.40 4.04
N ASP A 273 9.65 -3.29 3.24
CA ASP A 273 9.99 -4.65 3.67
C ASP A 273 10.96 -4.65 4.87
N LEU A 274 12.00 -3.81 4.82
CA LEU A 274 12.92 -3.61 5.95
C LEU A 274 12.19 -3.09 7.20
N THR A 275 11.35 -2.08 7.04
CA THR A 275 10.59 -1.47 8.13
C THR A 275 9.66 -2.49 8.78
N CYS A 276 8.90 -3.22 7.95
CA CYS A 276 7.98 -4.26 8.40
C CYS A 276 8.73 -5.33 9.20
N PHE A 277 9.83 -5.86 8.66
CA PHE A 277 10.66 -6.85 9.33
C PHE A 277 11.21 -6.35 10.68
N VAL A 278 11.84 -5.16 10.70
CA VAL A 278 12.47 -4.60 11.91
C VAL A 278 11.44 -4.32 13.00
N VAL A 279 10.29 -3.73 12.65
CA VAL A 279 9.22 -3.43 13.61
C VAL A 279 8.65 -4.72 14.20
N HIS A 280 8.39 -5.73 13.36
CA HIS A 280 7.91 -7.03 13.86
C HIS A 280 8.94 -7.66 14.80
N ARG A 281 10.22 -7.67 14.42
CA ARG A 281 11.27 -8.28 15.24
C ARG A 281 11.44 -7.60 16.59
N LEU A 282 11.50 -6.27 16.62
CA LEU A 282 11.64 -5.51 17.86
C LEU A 282 10.43 -5.68 18.79
N LEU A 283 9.22 -5.68 18.23
CA LEU A 283 7.99 -5.86 19.02
C LEU A 283 7.77 -7.30 19.50
N LEU A 284 8.39 -8.29 18.84
CA LEU A 284 8.41 -9.68 19.33
C LEU A 284 9.48 -9.91 20.41
N SER A 285 10.54 -9.10 20.44
CA SER A 285 11.60 -9.18 21.46
C SER A 285 11.22 -8.55 22.80
N THR A 286 10.08 -7.84 22.91
CA THR A 286 9.64 -7.32 24.20
C THR A 286 9.05 -8.46 25.05
N PRO A 287 9.52 -8.66 26.30
CA PRO A 287 8.92 -9.65 27.19
C PRO A 287 7.44 -9.29 27.39
N ASN A 288 6.55 -10.28 27.25
CA ASN A 288 5.10 -10.14 27.45
C ASN A 288 4.83 -9.39 28.75
N THR A 289 4.64 -8.08 28.67
CA THR A 289 4.20 -7.29 29.79
C THR A 289 2.72 -7.62 29.90
N GLU A 290 2.34 -8.23 31.03
CA GLU A 290 0.97 -8.65 31.31
C GLU A 290 -0.03 -7.67 30.72
N THR A 291 -0.94 -8.17 29.87
CA THR A 291 -2.03 -7.42 29.26
C THR A 291 -2.68 -6.48 30.28
N PRO A 292 -2.55 -5.14 30.15
CA PRO A 292 -3.39 -4.25 30.90
C PRO A 292 -4.82 -4.44 30.37
N SER A 293 -5.73 -4.64 31.31
CA SER A 293 -7.17 -4.66 31.09
C SER A 293 -7.65 -3.59 30.10
N ARG A 294 -8.57 -4.02 29.24
CA ARG A 294 -9.46 -3.23 28.38
C ARG A 294 -9.73 -1.80 28.88
N HIS A 295 -9.83 -0.91 27.89
CA HIS A 295 -10.14 0.52 27.95
C HIS A 295 -8.92 1.44 27.98
N GLN A 296 -8.41 1.73 26.78
CA GLN A 296 -8.09 3.09 26.38
C GLN A 296 -8.00 3.18 24.86
N SER A 297 -8.93 3.92 24.27
CA SER A 297 -8.96 4.24 22.85
C SER A 297 -7.83 5.23 22.52
N PRO A 298 -6.96 4.95 21.55
CA PRO A 298 -6.19 6.00 20.90
C PRO A 298 -7.02 6.55 19.74
N ASN A 299 -7.58 7.75 19.92
CA ASN A 299 -8.06 8.61 18.83
C ASN A 299 -6.85 9.08 18.01
N LEU A 300 -6.33 8.21 17.15
CA LEU A 300 -5.14 8.52 16.35
C LEU A 300 -5.18 7.87 14.96
N PHE A 301 -6.35 7.77 14.32
CA PHE A 301 -6.46 7.43 12.90
C PHE A 301 -7.67 8.10 12.21
N ALA A 302 -7.91 9.38 12.49
CA ALA A 302 -8.99 10.15 11.85
C ALA A 302 -8.52 11.09 10.72
N THR A 303 -7.29 10.95 10.22
CA THR A 303 -6.78 11.89 9.19
C THR A 303 -6.12 11.26 7.97
N GLN A 304 -5.97 9.94 7.91
CA GLN A 304 -5.47 9.24 6.71
C GLN A 304 -6.13 7.87 6.60
N LEU A 305 -7.45 7.90 6.47
CA LEU A 305 -8.15 7.00 5.56
C LEU A 305 -8.85 7.93 4.58
#